data_AF-A0A7W9IJ49-F1
#
_entry.id   AF-A0A7W9IJ49-F1
#
_cell.length_a   1.000
_cell.length_b   1.000
_cell.length_c   1.000
_cell.angle_alpha   90.00
_cell.angle_beta   90.00
_cell.angle_gamma   90.00
#
_symmetry.space_group_name_H-M   'P 1'
#
loop_
_entity.id
_entity.type
_entity.pdbx_description
1 polymer ?
#
loop_
_entity_poly.entity_id
_entity_poly.type
_entity_poly.pdbx_seq_one_letter_code
_entity_poly.pdbx_strand_id
1 'polypeptide(L)'
;MYDSYDFDDIIFMADWAAAEDASDHVPAEDVRRLVERYWSLDDWRKRVTVANLLRRQGPDDVRPVMIDVLRAPLIRPGEADMLEIVKIQALAFVDKRYDTFDRFYNDRRLLSETVDQVLREHGLRMDEP
;
A
#
# COMPACT_ATOMS: atom_id res chain seq x y z
N MET A 1 -26.37 6.80 -7.34
CA MET A 1 -25.70 6.33 -8.56
C MET A 1 -24.29 6.02 -8.09
N TYR A 2 -23.96 4.75 -7.89
CA TYR A 2 -22.59 4.39 -7.50
C TYR A 2 -21.77 4.53 -8.77
N ASP A 3 -20.78 5.42 -8.78
CA ASP A 3 -19.76 5.40 -9.81
C ASP A 3 -19.10 4.02 -9.75
N SER A 4 -19.20 3.24 -10.83
CA SER A 4 -18.42 2.02 -10.92
C SER A 4 -16.98 2.44 -11.16
N TYR A 5 -16.14 2.39 -10.14
CA TYR A 5 -14.72 2.62 -10.31
C TYR A 5 -14.16 1.59 -11.29
N ASP A 6 -13.44 2.07 -12.31
CA ASP A 6 -12.65 1.20 -13.17
C ASP A 6 -11.29 0.98 -12.50
N PHE A 7 -11.17 -0.09 -11.72
CA PHE A 7 -9.92 -0.40 -11.02
C PHE A 7 -8.76 -0.62 -11.99
N ASP A 8 -9.00 -1.14 -13.18
CA ASP A 8 -7.91 -1.41 -14.13
C ASP A 8 -7.35 -0.10 -14.68
N ASP A 9 -8.19 0.90 -14.93
CA ASP A 9 -7.77 2.25 -15.32
C ASP A 9 -7.02 2.97 -14.19
N ILE A 10 -7.55 2.92 -12.96
CA ILE A 10 -6.90 3.47 -11.76
C ILE A 10 -5.48 2.88 -11.59
N ILE A 11 -5.35 1.56 -11.72
CA ILE A 11 -4.06 0.86 -11.62
C ILE A 11 -3.16 1.20 -12.81
N PHE A 12 -3.70 1.25 -14.02
CA PHE A 12 -2.92 1.53 -15.22
C PHE A 12 -2.29 2.93 -15.17
N MET A 13 -3.06 3.92 -14.71
CA MET A 13 -2.65 5.31 -14.53
C MET A 13 -1.84 5.54 -13.25
N ALA A 14 -1.80 4.56 -12.35
CA ALA A 14 -1.28 4.71 -10.99
C ALA A 14 -1.91 5.92 -10.26
N ASP A 15 -3.23 6.06 -10.40
CA ASP A 15 -3.99 7.18 -9.83
C ASP A 15 -4.23 6.95 -8.33
N TRP A 16 -3.44 7.66 -7.55
CA TRP A 16 -3.44 7.60 -6.10
C TRP A 16 -4.72 8.08 -5.46
N ALA A 17 -5.22 9.22 -5.92
CA ALA A 17 -6.40 9.85 -5.34
C ALA A 17 -7.64 9.02 -5.66
N ALA A 18 -7.75 8.52 -6.89
CA ALA A 18 -8.83 7.63 -7.27
C ALA A 18 -8.77 6.30 -6.49
N ALA A 19 -7.58 5.74 -6.28
CA ALA A 19 -7.42 4.55 -5.43
C ALA A 19 -7.76 4.81 -3.96
N GLU A 20 -7.50 6.01 -3.46
CA GLU A 20 -7.86 6.40 -2.10
C GLU A 20 -9.38 6.37 -1.92
N ASP A 21 -10.08 7.08 -2.79
CA ASP A 21 -11.53 7.22 -2.82
C ASP A 21 -12.23 5.88 -3.06
N ALA A 22 -11.72 5.08 -4.00
CA ALA A 22 -12.33 3.80 -4.37
C ALA A 22 -12.13 2.67 -3.35
N SER A 23 -11.20 2.79 -2.40
CA SER A 23 -10.84 1.71 -1.47
C SER A 23 -11.98 1.23 -0.57
N ASP A 24 -12.89 2.15 -0.19
CA ASP A 24 -14.08 1.84 0.62
C ASP A 24 -15.18 1.15 -0.22
N HIS A 25 -14.99 1.09 -1.54
CA HIS A 25 -15.94 0.58 -2.52
C HIS A 25 -15.48 -0.69 -3.24
N VAL A 26 -14.31 -1.24 -2.89
CA VAL A 26 -13.82 -2.52 -3.46
C VAL A 26 -14.74 -3.67 -3.02
N PRO A 27 -15.44 -4.34 -3.95
CA PRO A 27 -16.27 -5.49 -3.62
C PRO A 27 -15.43 -6.69 -3.16
N ALA A 28 -15.99 -7.55 -2.31
CA ALA A 28 -15.29 -8.72 -1.79
C ALA A 28 -14.84 -9.68 -2.91
N GLU A 29 -15.64 -9.80 -3.98
CA GLU A 29 -15.33 -10.59 -5.17
C GLU A 29 -14.12 -10.09 -5.96
N ASP A 30 -13.80 -8.79 -5.88
CA ASP A 30 -12.66 -8.19 -6.58
C ASP A 30 -11.36 -8.26 -5.78
N VAL A 31 -11.42 -8.47 -4.45
CA VAL A 31 -10.23 -8.52 -3.57
C VAL A 31 -9.20 -9.52 -4.09
N ARG A 32 -9.64 -10.74 -4.40
CA ARG A 32 -8.74 -11.78 -4.92
C ARG A 32 -8.12 -11.39 -6.26
N ARG A 33 -8.93 -10.84 -7.17
CA ARG A 33 -8.46 -10.38 -8.49
C ARG A 33 -7.40 -9.29 -8.36
N LEU A 34 -7.61 -8.35 -7.44
CA LEU A 34 -6.66 -7.28 -7.15
C LEU A 34 -5.37 -7.80 -6.50
N VAL A 35 -5.46 -8.76 -5.59
CA VAL A 35 -4.27 -9.44 -5.03
C VAL A 35 -3.48 -10.15 -6.13
N GLU A 36 -4.14 -10.91 -7.00
CA GLU A 36 -3.48 -11.56 -8.14
C GLU A 36 -2.86 -10.53 -9.09
N ARG A 37 -3.56 -9.40 -9.32
CA ARG A 37 -3.06 -8.28 -10.11
C ARG A 37 -1.79 -7.68 -9.50
N TYR A 38 -1.75 -7.45 -8.19
CA TYR A 38 -0.58 -6.92 -7.47
C TYR A 38 0.70 -7.70 -7.83
N TRP A 39 0.64 -9.03 -7.72
CA TRP A 39 1.79 -9.90 -7.98
C TRP A 39 2.20 -9.99 -9.44
N SER A 40 1.31 -9.64 -10.38
CA SER A 40 1.59 -9.61 -11.82
C SER A 40 2.26 -8.32 -12.31
N LEU A 41 2.34 -7.29 -11.47
CA LEU A 41 2.86 -5.98 -11.84
C LEU A 41 4.37 -5.93 -11.58
N ASP A 42 5.13 -5.34 -12.49
CA ASP A 42 6.57 -5.08 -12.29
C ASP A 42 6.85 -3.62 -11.84
N ASP A 43 5.83 -2.77 -11.84
CA ASP A 43 5.94 -1.35 -11.49
C ASP A 43 5.46 -1.11 -10.05
N TRP A 44 6.36 -0.60 -9.20
CA TRP A 44 6.06 -0.26 -7.83
C TRP A 44 4.94 0.76 -7.68
N ARG A 45 4.82 1.75 -8.57
CA ARG A 45 3.73 2.75 -8.47
C ARG A 45 2.38 2.05 -8.55
N LYS A 46 2.23 1.14 -9.51
CA LYS A 46 1.00 0.37 -9.73
C LYS A 46 0.73 -0.61 -8.58
N ARG A 47 1.78 -1.29 -8.09
CA ARG A 47 1.68 -2.16 -6.91
C ARG A 47 1.19 -1.40 -5.69
N VAL A 48 1.77 -0.23 -5.44
CA VAL A 48 1.41 0.60 -4.29
C VAL A 48 -0.04 1.08 -4.50
N THR A 49 -0.47 1.49 -5.70
CA THR A 49 -1.88 1.82 -6.01
C THR A 49 -2.84 0.67 -5.68
N VAL A 50 -2.49 -0.57 -6.05
CA VAL A 50 -3.29 -1.76 -5.70
C VAL A 50 -3.34 -1.98 -4.19
N ALA A 51 -2.20 -1.84 -3.49
CA ALA A 51 -2.18 -1.93 -2.03
C ALA A 51 -3.11 -0.88 -1.40
N ASN A 52 -3.14 0.33 -1.96
CA ASN A 52 -4.03 1.39 -1.49
C ASN A 52 -5.52 1.04 -1.65
N LEU A 53 -5.91 0.46 -2.79
CA LEU A 53 -7.27 -0.04 -3.02
C LEU A 53 -7.65 -1.11 -1.98
N LEU A 54 -6.70 -1.99 -1.64
CA LEU A 54 -6.93 -3.12 -0.73
C LEU A 54 -6.89 -2.74 0.77
N ARG A 55 -6.50 -1.51 1.14
CA ARG A 55 -6.21 -1.13 2.55
C ARG A 55 -7.37 -1.30 3.54
N ARG A 56 -8.60 -1.33 3.04
CA ARG A 56 -9.84 -1.45 3.83
C ARG A 56 -10.40 -2.87 3.89
N GLN A 57 -9.76 -3.81 3.20
CA GLN A 57 -10.25 -5.16 3.00
C GLN A 57 -9.75 -6.11 4.09
N GLY A 58 -10.38 -7.29 4.21
CA GLY A 58 -10.06 -8.28 5.24
C GLY A 58 -8.60 -8.78 5.20
N PRO A 59 -8.03 -9.19 6.34
CA PRO A 59 -6.59 -9.40 6.49
C PRO A 59 -6.02 -10.64 5.77
N ASP A 60 -6.81 -11.68 5.55
CA ASP A 60 -6.28 -13.01 5.21
C ASP A 60 -5.48 -13.02 3.90
N ASP A 61 -6.04 -12.46 2.82
CA ASP A 61 -5.39 -12.43 1.50
C ASP A 61 -4.57 -11.15 1.27
N VAL A 62 -4.85 -10.09 2.05
CA VAL A 62 -4.28 -8.75 1.83
C VAL A 62 -3.01 -8.53 2.64
N ARG A 63 -2.85 -9.21 3.78
CA ARG A 63 -1.67 -9.03 4.65
C ARG A 63 -0.33 -9.28 3.92
N PRO A 64 -0.17 -10.30 3.06
CA PRO A 64 1.06 -10.46 2.27
C PRO A 64 1.38 -9.27 1.36
N VAL A 65 0.35 -8.68 0.74
CA VAL A 65 0.47 -7.47 -0.09
C VAL A 65 0.93 -6.28 0.75
N MET A 66 0.35 -6.10 1.94
CA MET A 66 0.73 -5.02 2.86
C MET A 66 2.14 -5.18 3.41
N ILE A 67 2.66 -6.41 3.53
CA ILE A 67 4.07 -6.63 3.90
C ILE A 67 4.99 -6.32 2.72
N ASP A 68 4.65 -6.78 1.50
CA ASP A 68 5.50 -6.57 0.32
C ASP A 68 5.59 -5.09 -0.07
N VAL A 69 4.50 -4.32 0.06
CA VAL A 69 4.49 -2.88 -0.29
C VAL A 69 5.46 -2.05 0.56
N LEU A 70 5.80 -2.52 1.77
CA LEU A 70 6.82 -1.87 2.60
C LEU A 70 8.20 -1.85 1.94
N ARG A 71 8.47 -2.80 1.02
CA ARG A 71 9.72 -2.88 0.25
C ARG A 71 9.84 -1.83 -0.83
N ALA A 72 8.73 -1.21 -1.25
CA ALA A 72 8.71 -0.25 -2.34
C ALA A 72 9.76 0.86 -2.12
N PRO A 73 10.65 1.14 -3.08
CA PRO A 73 11.66 2.17 -2.94
C PRO A 73 10.99 3.55 -2.91
N LEU A 74 11.58 4.51 -2.19
CA LEU A 74 11.11 5.89 -2.20
C LEU A 74 11.40 6.52 -3.57
N ILE A 75 10.40 6.56 -4.44
CA ILE A 75 10.51 7.15 -5.77
C ILE A 75 10.31 8.66 -5.61
N ARG A 76 11.35 9.45 -5.90
CA ARG A 76 11.36 10.92 -6.12
C ARG A 76 10.77 11.86 -5.04
N PRO A 77 11.36 13.07 -4.85
CA PRO A 77 10.71 14.14 -4.08
C PRO A 77 9.34 14.51 -4.67
N GLY A 78 8.28 14.47 -3.85
CA GLY A 78 6.88 14.77 -4.23
C GLY A 78 5.96 13.54 -4.34
N GLU A 79 6.52 12.37 -4.64
CA GLU A 79 5.82 11.06 -4.56
C GLU A 79 6.05 10.36 -3.22
N ALA A 80 7.13 10.75 -2.52
CA ALA A 80 7.45 10.32 -1.16
C ALA A 80 6.24 10.43 -0.22
N ASP A 81 5.48 11.52 -0.28
CA ASP A 81 4.38 11.76 0.65
C ASP A 81 3.25 10.72 0.51
N MET A 82 2.93 10.29 -0.72
CA MET A 82 1.87 9.30 -0.96
C MET A 82 2.33 7.88 -0.62
N LEU A 83 3.55 7.52 -1.02
CA LEU A 83 4.11 6.22 -0.67
C LEU A 83 4.30 6.08 0.86
N GLU A 84 4.72 7.15 1.54
CA GLU A 84 4.82 7.19 3.01
C GLU A 84 3.46 6.92 3.65
N ILE A 85 2.38 7.56 3.16
CA ILE A 85 1.01 7.32 3.65
C ILE A 85 0.61 5.85 3.51
N VAL A 86 0.89 5.22 2.36
CA VAL A 86 0.56 3.80 2.16
C VAL A 86 1.39 2.91 3.06
N LYS A 87 2.68 3.21 3.24
CA LYS A 87 3.52 2.44 4.16
C LYS A 87 3.03 2.57 5.60
N ILE A 88 2.59 3.76 6.03
CA ILE A 88 1.97 3.97 7.35
C ILE A 88 0.71 3.10 7.50
N GLN A 89 -0.17 3.12 6.51
CA GLN A 89 -1.41 2.33 6.52
C GLN A 89 -1.11 0.83 6.49
N ALA A 90 -0.14 0.40 5.70
CA ALA A 90 0.31 -0.99 5.64
C ALA A 90 0.91 -1.45 6.97
N LEU A 91 1.69 -0.61 7.65
CA LEU A 91 2.19 -0.91 9.00
C LEU A 91 1.04 -1.11 10.00
N ALA A 92 0.06 -0.20 10.02
CA ALA A 92 -1.12 -0.30 10.88
C ALA A 92 -1.97 -1.54 10.55
N PHE A 93 -2.02 -1.94 9.27
CA PHE A 93 -2.68 -3.16 8.81
C PHE A 93 -1.97 -4.43 9.29
N VAL A 94 -0.64 -4.46 9.19
CA VAL A 94 0.18 -5.62 9.55
C VAL A 94 0.16 -5.88 11.05
N ASP A 95 0.20 -4.82 11.86
CA ASP A 95 0.15 -4.89 13.31
C ASP A 95 -0.37 -3.57 13.93
N LYS A 96 -1.39 -3.68 14.78
CA LYS A 96 -2.02 -2.54 15.49
C LYS A 96 -1.04 -1.73 16.33
N ARG A 97 0.12 -2.29 16.74
CA ARG A 97 1.15 -1.53 17.47
C ARG A 97 1.71 -0.36 16.66
N TYR A 98 1.56 -0.40 15.33
CA TYR A 98 2.00 0.62 14.41
C TYR A 98 0.86 1.55 13.94
N ASP A 99 -0.33 1.46 14.55
CA ASP A 99 -1.44 2.37 14.28
C ASP A 99 -1.20 3.75 14.93
N THR A 100 -0.17 4.44 14.43
CA THR A 100 0.31 5.74 14.92
C THR A 100 0.54 6.70 13.76
N PHE A 101 -0.51 6.94 12.98
CA PHE A 101 -0.44 7.72 11.73
C PHE A 101 0.28 9.07 11.91
N ASP A 102 -0.21 9.90 12.84
CA ASP A 102 0.34 11.24 13.08
C ASP A 102 1.83 11.22 13.43
N ARG A 103 2.28 10.18 14.14
CA ARG A 103 3.68 10.09 14.57
C ARG A 103 4.59 9.81 13.39
N PHE A 104 4.22 8.88 12.51
CA PHE A 104 5.01 8.57 11.33
C PHE A 104 4.94 9.67 10.28
N TYR A 105 3.76 10.28 10.10
CA TYR A 105 3.58 11.39 9.17
C TYR A 105 4.48 12.59 9.49
N ASN A 106 4.70 12.86 10.79
CA ASN A 106 5.56 13.95 11.24
C ASN A 106 7.04 13.56 11.46
N ASP A 107 7.38 12.27 11.44
CA ASP A 107 8.76 11.77 11.64
C ASP A 107 9.10 10.70 10.60
N ARG A 108 9.56 11.15 9.43
CA ARG A 108 9.97 10.29 8.31
C ARG A 108 11.10 9.32 8.67
N ARG A 109 12.00 9.73 9.56
CA ARG A 109 13.11 8.86 10.01
C ARG A 109 12.54 7.70 10.82
N LEU A 110 11.63 7.98 11.74
CA LEU A 110 10.94 6.95 12.50
C LEU A 110 10.14 6.00 11.61
N LEU A 111 9.45 6.50 10.59
CA LEU A 111 8.77 5.67 9.60
C LEU A 111 9.77 4.73 8.91
N SER A 112 10.85 5.27 8.37
CA SER A 112 11.90 4.50 7.69
C SER A 112 12.48 3.40 8.58
N GLU A 113 12.85 3.73 9.82
CA GLU A 113 13.42 2.79 10.79
C GLU A 113 12.42 1.67 11.15
N THR A 114 11.14 2.01 11.26
CA THR A 114 10.08 1.05 11.58
C THR A 114 9.82 0.11 10.41
N VAL A 115 9.75 0.63 9.19
CA VAL A 115 9.63 -0.17 7.95
C VAL A 115 10.79 -1.17 7.87
N ASP A 116 12.02 -0.72 8.08
CA ASP A 116 13.20 -1.59 8.08
C ASP A 116 13.18 -2.65 9.17
N GLN A 117 12.66 -2.32 10.35
CA GLN A 117 12.48 -3.30 11.42
C GLN A 117 11.47 -4.38 11.01
N VAL A 118 10.28 -3.99 10.53
CA VAL A 118 9.22 -4.92 10.14
C VAL A 118 9.68 -5.82 9.00
N LEU A 119 10.33 -5.26 7.97
CA LEU A 119 10.88 -6.06 6.88
C LEU A 119 11.88 -7.11 7.40
N ARG A 120 12.77 -6.75 8.32
CA ARG A 120 13.72 -7.70 8.92
C ARG A 120 13.04 -8.79 9.75
N GLU A 121 12.01 -8.46 10.53
CA GLU A 121 11.18 -9.43 11.26
C GLU A 121 10.54 -10.46 10.31
N HIS A 122 10.28 -10.07 9.07
CA HIS A 122 9.75 -10.91 8.00
C HIS A 122 10.81 -11.52 7.06
N GLY A 123 12.11 -11.34 7.34
CA GLY A 123 13.19 -11.86 6.49
C GLY A 123 13.33 -11.16 5.13
N LEU A 124 12.77 -9.96 5.01
CA LEU A 124 12.76 -9.12 3.81
C LEU A 124 13.67 -7.89 3.99
N ARG A 125 13.88 -7.17 2.89
CA ARG A 125 14.60 -5.89 2.86
C ARG A 125 13.95 -4.95 1.85
N MET A 126 14.16 -3.64 2.00
CA MET A 126 13.73 -2.67 1.00
C MET A 126 14.41 -2.97 -0.35
N ASP A 127 13.66 -2.71 -1.43
CA ASP A 127 14.20 -2.80 -2.78
C ASP A 127 14.99 -1.54 -3.12
N GLU A 128 15.95 -1.69 -4.03
CA GLU A 128 16.74 -0.56 -4.51
C GLU A 128 15.90 0.30 -5.48
N PRO A 129 16.11 1.63 -5.53
CA PRO A 129 15.38 2.55 -6.42
C PRO A 129 15.53 2.26 -7.92
#